data_AF-A0A847M587-F1
#
_entry.id   AF-A0A847M587-F1
#
_cell.length_a   1.000
_cell.length_b   1.000
_cell.length_c   1.000
_cell.angle_alpha   90.00
_cell.angle_beta   90.00
_cell.angle_gamma   90.00
#
_symmetry.space_group_name_H-M   'P 1'
#
loop_
_entity.id
_entity.type
_entity.pdbx_description
1 polymer ?
#
loop_
_entity_poly.entity_id
_entity_poly.type
_entity_poly.pdbx_seq_one_letter_code
_entity_poly.pdbx_strand_id
1 'polypeptide(L)'
;IARLTATIANGGEVIQPCMVDYVETVGNRRTTSGRGEQLGRAVSAQTATTVAGMMRAVVEQGTGAVAGIGGLRAAAKTGSAQHPSGDPHAWFTCFAPYDAPELVVTVIVENGGSGAETAGPIAVEVLRAALSDRIR
;
A
#
# COMPACT_ATOMS: atom_id res chain seq x y z
N ILE A 1 4.51 -2.55 -7.60
CA ILE A 1 3.68 -3.19 -6.54
C ILE A 1 2.69 -2.21 -5.93
N ALA A 2 3.12 -1.04 -5.43
CA ALA A 2 2.21 -0.04 -4.84
C ALA A 2 0.98 0.29 -5.71
N ARG A 3 1.16 0.56 -7.01
CA ARG A 3 0.02 0.81 -7.93
C ARG A 3 -0.94 -0.38 -8.04
N LEU A 4 -0.45 -1.62 -8.02
CA LEU A 4 -1.29 -2.82 -8.05
C LEU A 4 -2.12 -2.91 -6.76
N THR A 5 -1.49 -2.70 -5.61
CA THR A 5 -2.20 -2.66 -4.31
C THR A 5 -3.21 -1.52 -4.28
N ALA A 6 -2.86 -0.35 -4.80
CA ALA A 6 -3.77 0.78 -4.95
C ALA A 6 -4.95 0.45 -5.87
N THR A 7 -4.75 -0.31 -6.95
CA THR A 7 -5.85 -0.76 -7.80
C THR A 7 -6.84 -1.63 -7.05
N ILE A 8 -6.38 -2.55 -6.19
CA ILE A 8 -7.28 -3.36 -5.35
C ILE A 8 -8.00 -2.48 -4.32
N ALA A 9 -7.27 -1.61 -3.63
CA ALA A 9 -7.82 -0.67 -2.65
C ALA A 9 -8.85 0.29 -3.28
N ASN A 10 -8.63 0.68 -4.55
CA ASN A 10 -9.46 1.60 -5.32
C ASN A 10 -10.53 0.86 -6.15
N GLY A 11 -11.04 -0.27 -5.65
CA GLY A 11 -12.18 -0.98 -6.26
C GLY A 11 -11.93 -1.48 -7.70
N GLY A 12 -10.67 -1.74 -8.07
CA GLY A 12 -10.27 -2.27 -9.37
C GLY A 12 -9.89 -1.23 -10.42
N GLU A 13 -9.99 0.07 -10.11
CA GLU A 13 -9.59 1.16 -11.01
C GLU A 13 -8.09 1.44 -10.90
N VAL A 14 -7.42 1.50 -12.05
CA VAL A 14 -5.99 1.79 -12.14
C VAL A 14 -5.79 3.30 -12.19
N ILE A 15 -5.01 3.82 -11.24
CA ILE A 15 -4.59 5.22 -11.22
C ILE A 15 -3.16 5.36 -11.75
N GLN A 16 -2.90 6.40 -12.54
CA GLN A 16 -1.55 6.87 -12.79
C GLN A 16 -1.12 7.75 -11.60
N PRO A 17 -0.09 7.36 -10.83
CA PRO A 17 0.39 8.18 -9.73
C PRO A 17 0.96 9.50 -10.26
N CYS A 18 0.68 10.60 -9.56
CA CYS A 18 1.27 11.90 -9.81
C CYS A 18 2.01 12.37 -8.55
N MET A 19 3.25 12.81 -8.70
CA MET A 19 4.07 13.32 -7.60
C MET A 19 3.98 14.85 -7.46
N VAL A 20 3.66 15.55 -8.53
CA VAL A 20 3.58 17.01 -8.56
C VAL A 20 2.17 17.43 -8.19
N ASP A 21 1.98 18.07 -7.03
CA ASP A 21 0.67 18.61 -6.65
C ASP A 21 0.33 19.87 -7.47
N TYR A 22 1.24 20.84 -7.48
CA TYR A 22 1.12 22.04 -8.32
C TYR A 22 2.48 22.66 -8.66
N VAL A 23 2.50 23.53 -9.68
CA VAL A 23 3.64 24.36 -10.07
C VAL A 23 3.33 25.81 -9.73
N GLU A 24 4.20 26.48 -8.97
CA GLU A 24 4.05 27.89 -8.63
C GLU A 24 4.98 28.75 -9.47
N THR A 25 4.44 29.74 -10.18
CA THR A 25 5.23 30.65 -11.00
C THR A 25 5.70 31.85 -10.18
N VAL A 26 6.75 32.54 -10.66
CA VAL A 26 7.15 33.85 -10.15
C VAL A 26 5.92 34.78 -10.20
N GLY A 27 5.46 35.25 -9.04
CA GLY A 27 4.19 35.97 -8.87
C GLY A 27 3.08 35.20 -8.13
N ASN A 28 3.41 34.09 -7.45
CA ASN A 28 2.52 33.28 -6.60
C ASN A 28 1.28 32.73 -7.32
N ARG A 29 1.38 32.51 -8.63
CA ARG A 29 0.31 31.88 -9.41
C ARG A 29 0.53 30.38 -9.45
N ARG A 30 -0.40 29.63 -8.87
CA ARG A 30 -0.42 28.16 -8.96
C ARG A 30 -0.97 27.73 -10.33
N THR A 31 -0.26 26.82 -10.99
CA THR A 31 -0.55 26.27 -12.31
C THR A 31 -0.37 24.76 -12.29
N THR A 32 -1.25 24.06 -13.01
CA THR A 32 -1.44 22.59 -13.00
C THR A 32 -1.79 22.05 -11.62
N SER A 33 -2.93 21.37 -11.49
CA SER A 33 -3.22 20.50 -10.34
C SER A 33 -2.93 19.07 -10.77
N GLY A 34 -1.83 18.47 -10.31
CA GLY A 34 -1.49 17.08 -10.63
C GLY A 34 -2.41 16.11 -9.91
N ARG A 35 -3.61 15.95 -10.44
CA ARG A 35 -4.53 14.89 -10.01
C ARG A 35 -4.16 13.62 -10.76
N GLY A 36 -4.11 12.50 -10.05
CA GLY A 36 -3.90 11.19 -10.67
C GLY A 36 -4.97 10.92 -11.72
N GLU A 37 -4.54 10.40 -12.87
CA GLU A 37 -5.43 10.06 -13.98
C GLU A 37 -5.94 8.62 -13.82
N GLN A 38 -7.22 8.37 -14.10
CA GLN A 38 -7.75 7.01 -14.19
C GLN A 38 -7.39 6.43 -15.57
N LEU A 39 -6.58 5.37 -15.57
CA LEU A 39 -6.15 4.68 -16.79
C LEU A 39 -7.15 3.60 -17.24
N GLY A 40 -8.18 3.35 -16.44
CA GLY A 40 -9.21 2.34 -16.67
C GLY A 40 -9.22 1.26 -15.60
N ARG A 41 -10.07 0.25 -15.84
CA ARG A 41 -10.41 -0.78 -14.86
C ARG A 41 -9.68 -2.08 -15.15
N ALA A 42 -8.82 -2.53 -14.23
CA ALA A 42 -8.13 -3.81 -14.34
C ALA A 42 -9.04 -5.00 -13.97
N VAL A 43 -9.90 -4.81 -12.96
CA VAL A 43 -10.84 -5.84 -12.47
C VAL A 43 -12.16 -5.21 -12.04
N SER A 44 -13.24 -6.00 -11.98
CA SER A 44 -14.51 -5.54 -11.44
C SER A 44 -14.38 -5.13 -9.97
N ALA A 45 -15.27 -4.24 -9.50
CA ALA A 45 -15.32 -3.85 -8.10
C ALA A 45 -15.57 -5.05 -7.18
N GLN A 46 -16.37 -6.03 -7.63
CA GLN A 46 -16.60 -7.28 -6.92
C GLN A 46 -15.31 -8.08 -6.77
N THR A 47 -14.54 -8.26 -7.85
CA THR A 47 -13.24 -8.95 -7.80
C THR A 47 -12.26 -8.22 -6.89
N ALA A 48 -12.17 -6.90 -6.98
CA ALA A 48 -11.30 -6.11 -6.10
C ALA A 48 -11.68 -6.29 -4.62
N THR A 49 -12.98 -6.27 -4.30
CA THR A 49 -13.51 -6.50 -2.94
C THR A 49 -13.15 -7.89 -2.44
N THR A 50 -13.31 -8.92 -3.27
CA THR A 50 -12.93 -10.30 -2.92
C THR A 50 -11.42 -10.40 -2.63
N VAL A 51 -10.58 -9.80 -3.48
CA VAL A 51 -9.12 -9.82 -3.29
C VAL A 51 -8.73 -9.02 -2.03
N ALA A 52 -9.36 -7.87 -1.78
CA ALA A 52 -9.18 -7.11 -0.56
C ALA A 52 -9.51 -7.95 0.69
N GLY A 53 -10.62 -8.70 0.66
CA GLY A 53 -10.99 -9.64 1.73
C GLY A 53 -9.95 -10.76 1.93
N MET A 54 -9.39 -11.31 0.85
CA MET A 54 -8.30 -12.28 0.94
C MET A 54 -7.02 -11.65 1.53
N MET A 55 -6.68 -10.43 1.15
CA MET A 55 -5.56 -9.68 1.74
C MET A 55 -5.81 -9.35 3.22
N ARG A 56 -7.07 -9.15 3.62
CA ARG A 56 -7.46 -8.98 5.03
C ARG A 56 -7.26 -10.29 5.81
N ALA A 57 -7.63 -11.42 5.23
CA ALA A 57 -7.39 -12.73 5.85
C ALA A 57 -5.90 -13.02 6.09
N VAL A 58 -5.00 -12.54 5.21
CA VAL A 58 -3.54 -12.63 5.42
C VAL A 58 -3.09 -11.89 6.69
N VAL A 59 -3.78 -10.80 7.05
CA VAL A 59 -3.52 -10.04 8.28
C VAL A 59 -4.15 -10.72 9.49
N GLU A 60 -5.38 -11.23 9.38
CA GLU A 60 -6.10 -11.78 10.53
C GLU A 60 -5.62 -13.18 10.92
N GLN A 61 -5.19 -13.98 9.93
CA GLN A 61 -4.99 -15.43 10.10
C GLN A 61 -3.71 -15.93 9.41
N GLY A 62 -2.87 -15.03 8.91
CA GLY A 62 -1.76 -15.40 8.03
C GLY A 62 -0.44 -14.69 8.33
N THR A 63 0.43 -14.70 7.33
CA THR A 63 1.80 -14.17 7.42
C THR A 63 1.87 -12.65 7.56
N GLY A 64 0.77 -11.93 7.38
CA GLY A 64 0.70 -10.47 7.49
C GLY A 64 0.26 -9.95 8.85
N ALA A 65 0.24 -10.81 9.88
CA ALA A 65 -0.32 -10.50 11.21
C ALA A 65 0.17 -9.19 11.84
N VAL A 66 1.41 -8.80 11.56
CA VAL A 66 1.99 -7.53 12.03
C VAL A 66 1.13 -6.31 11.66
N ALA A 67 0.45 -6.33 10.51
CA ALA A 67 -0.41 -5.24 10.06
C ALA A 67 -1.77 -5.15 10.78
N GLY A 68 -2.10 -6.13 11.62
CA GLY A 68 -3.29 -6.10 12.49
C GLY A 68 -3.00 -5.63 13.92
N ILE A 69 -1.72 -5.49 14.29
CA ILE A 69 -1.31 -5.04 15.63
C ILE A 69 -1.87 -3.63 15.88
N GLY A 70 -2.10 -3.27 17.14
CA GLY A 70 -2.44 -1.90 17.55
C GLY A 70 -3.66 -1.30 16.85
N GLY A 71 -4.67 -2.12 16.57
CA GLY A 71 -5.99 -1.70 16.06
C GLY A 71 -6.03 -1.25 14.61
N LEU A 72 -4.93 -1.36 13.85
CA LEU A 72 -4.90 -0.95 12.45
C LEU A 72 -5.77 -1.92 11.64
N ARG A 73 -6.91 -1.46 11.13
CA ARG A 73 -7.72 -2.25 10.20
C ARG A 73 -7.06 -2.25 8.82
N ALA A 74 -5.98 -3.01 8.62
CA ALA A 74 -5.29 -3.11 7.32
C ALA A 74 -5.67 -4.36 6.53
N ALA A 75 -5.35 -4.37 5.24
CA ALA A 75 -5.22 -5.55 4.40
C ALA A 75 -3.81 -5.58 3.80
N ALA A 76 -3.21 -6.77 3.69
CA ALA A 76 -1.80 -6.87 3.31
C ALA A 76 -1.46 -8.15 2.52
N LYS A 77 -0.27 -8.13 1.92
CA LYS A 77 0.38 -9.32 1.37
C LYS A 77 1.89 -9.26 1.58
N THR A 78 2.45 -10.39 1.97
CA THR A 78 3.88 -10.66 2.13
C THR A 78 4.52 -11.18 0.84
N GLY A 79 5.82 -10.99 0.70
CA GLY A 79 6.63 -11.67 -0.31
C GLY A 79 8.05 -11.87 0.18
N SER A 80 8.67 -12.97 -0.22
CA SER A 80 10.11 -13.21 -0.05
C SER A 80 10.63 -13.71 -1.40
N ALA A 81 11.53 -12.95 -2.02
CA ALA A 81 12.06 -13.27 -3.35
C ALA A 81 13.51 -13.72 -3.21
N GLN A 82 13.83 -14.94 -3.65
CA GLN A 82 15.19 -15.47 -3.56
C GLN A 82 16.19 -14.58 -4.30
N HIS A 83 17.35 -14.37 -3.69
CA HIS A 83 18.49 -13.66 -4.25
C HIS A 83 19.67 -14.62 -4.35
N PRO A 84 20.32 -14.80 -5.52
CA PRO A 84 21.35 -15.83 -5.70
C PRO A 84 22.58 -15.68 -4.79
N SER A 85 22.88 -14.47 -4.33
CA SER A 85 24.10 -14.15 -3.58
C SER A 85 23.84 -13.53 -2.20
N GLY A 86 22.67 -13.79 -1.61
CA GLY A 86 22.34 -13.29 -0.27
C GLY A 86 20.98 -13.77 0.22
N ASP A 87 20.52 -13.18 1.32
CA ASP A 87 19.19 -13.46 1.84
C ASP A 87 18.10 -13.06 0.84
N PRO A 88 16.91 -13.70 0.88
CA PRO A 88 15.78 -13.27 0.07
C PRO A 88 15.47 -11.78 0.27
N HIS A 89 14.99 -11.09 -0.77
CA HIS A 89 14.44 -9.75 -0.62
C HIS A 89 13.08 -9.82 0.07
N ALA A 90 12.93 -9.07 1.15
CA ALA A 90 11.71 -9.00 1.94
C ALA A 90 10.76 -7.98 1.32
N TRP A 91 9.54 -8.41 0.98
CA TRP A 91 8.49 -7.55 0.43
C TRP A 91 7.27 -7.54 1.33
N PHE A 92 6.68 -6.37 1.49
CA PHE A 92 5.38 -6.22 2.13
C PHE A 92 4.59 -5.13 1.42
N THR A 93 3.33 -5.39 1.12
CA THR A 93 2.41 -4.36 0.60
C THR A 93 1.10 -4.39 1.36
N CYS A 94 0.56 -3.23 1.64
CA CYS A 94 -0.65 -3.10 2.44
C CYS A 94 -1.40 -1.81 2.12
N PHE A 95 -2.67 -1.78 2.52
CA PHE A 95 -3.45 -0.55 2.56
C PHE A 95 -4.28 -0.50 3.83
N ALA A 96 -4.59 0.73 4.26
CA ALA A 96 -5.42 0.99 5.42
C ALA A 96 -6.13 2.36 5.29
N PRO A 97 -7.27 2.56 5.98
CA PRO A 97 -8.11 1.53 6.59
C PRO A 97 -8.69 0.51 5.58
N TYR A 98 -9.13 -0.64 6.04
CA TYR A 98 -9.60 -1.74 5.17
C TYR A 98 -10.92 -1.38 4.47
N ASP A 99 -11.87 -0.79 5.21
CA ASP A 99 -13.22 -0.50 4.70
C ASP A 99 -13.30 0.79 3.90
N ALA A 100 -12.39 1.72 4.17
CA ALA A 100 -12.25 2.99 3.47
C ALA A 100 -10.76 3.23 3.23
N PRO A 101 -10.15 2.63 2.19
CA PRO A 101 -8.72 2.75 1.96
C PRO A 101 -8.29 4.18 1.66
N GLU A 102 -7.36 4.70 2.45
CA GLU A 102 -6.81 6.05 2.29
C GLU A 102 -5.34 6.03 1.89
N LEU A 103 -4.59 5.03 2.36
CA LEU A 103 -3.16 4.95 2.16
C LEU A 103 -2.73 3.53 1.75
N VAL A 104 -1.83 3.48 0.78
CA VAL A 104 -1.13 2.26 0.34
C VAL A 104 0.34 2.41 0.67
N VAL A 105 0.94 1.39 1.29
CA VAL A 105 2.38 1.33 1.58
C VAL A 105 2.92 0.03 1.01
N THR A 106 4.01 0.14 0.26
CA THR A 106 4.82 -1.01 -0.16
C THR A 106 6.25 -0.79 0.30
N VAL A 107 6.82 -1.80 0.96
CA VAL A 107 8.21 -1.83 1.41
C VAL A 107 8.92 -3.00 0.75
N ILE A 108 10.15 -2.74 0.29
CA ILE A 108 11.14 -3.75 -0.05
C ILE A 108 12.36 -3.53 0.85
N VAL A 109 12.89 -4.62 1.40
CA VAL A 109 14.22 -4.64 2.02
C VAL A 109 15.07 -5.66 1.28
N GLU A 110 16.05 -5.17 0.54
CA GLU A 110 17.01 -6.01 -0.17
C GLU A 110 17.83 -6.81 0.84
N ASN A 111 18.01 -8.10 0.55
CA ASN A 111 18.60 -9.08 1.47
C ASN A 111 17.96 -9.05 2.88
N GLY A 112 16.68 -8.69 2.97
CA GLY A 112 15.96 -8.56 4.23
C GLY A 112 15.34 -9.86 4.75
N GLY A 113 15.51 -10.98 4.05
CA GLY A 113 14.91 -12.27 4.38
C GLY A 113 13.38 -12.28 4.23
N SER A 114 12.68 -12.33 5.35
CA SER A 114 11.22 -12.51 5.39
C SER A 114 10.46 -11.20 5.21
N GLY A 115 9.53 -11.18 4.25
CA GLY A 115 8.58 -10.06 4.10
C GLY A 115 7.74 -9.79 5.34
N ALA A 116 7.42 -10.84 6.11
CA ALA A 116 6.62 -10.72 7.33
C ALA A 116 7.43 -10.15 8.50
N GLU A 117 8.69 -10.54 8.65
CA GLU A 117 9.53 -10.21 9.81
C GLU A 117 10.26 -8.89 9.63
N THR A 118 10.63 -8.54 8.39
CA THR A 118 11.48 -7.36 8.12
C THR A 118 10.71 -6.23 7.47
N ALA A 119 10.10 -6.46 6.30
CA ALA A 119 9.39 -5.41 5.55
C ALA A 119 8.04 -5.04 6.19
N GLY A 120 7.37 -6.02 6.81
CA GLY A 120 6.07 -5.85 7.48
C GLY A 120 6.08 -4.81 8.60
N PRO A 121 6.95 -4.94 9.63
CA PRO A 121 7.03 -3.94 10.71
C PRO A 121 7.26 -2.53 10.19
N ILE A 122 8.18 -2.34 9.24
CA ILE A 122 8.48 -1.03 8.63
C ILE A 122 7.23 -0.44 7.97
N ALA A 123 6.50 -1.25 7.17
CA ALA A 123 5.29 -0.78 6.51
C ALA A 123 4.20 -0.35 7.52
N VAL A 124 4.10 -1.05 8.64
CA VAL A 124 3.14 -0.74 9.72
C VAL A 124 3.51 0.55 10.44
N GLU A 125 4.79 0.78 10.72
CA GLU A 125 5.26 2.03 11.31
C GLU A 125 4.96 3.23 10.41
N VAL A 126 5.21 3.11 9.10
CA VAL A 126 4.86 4.16 8.13
C VAL A 126 3.36 4.40 8.08
N LEU A 127 2.55 3.34 8.00
CA LEU A 127 1.09 3.47 8.01
C LEU A 127 0.59 4.16 9.28
N ARG A 128 1.11 3.78 10.45
CA ARG A 128 0.75 4.42 11.71
C ARG A 128 1.11 5.89 11.69
N ALA A 129 2.37 6.21 11.38
CA ALA A 129 2.85 7.59 11.39
C ALA A 129 1.98 8.47 10.47
N ALA A 130 1.65 7.99 9.27
CA ALA A 130 0.85 8.75 8.31
C ALA A 130 -0.63 8.89 8.68
N LEU A 131 -1.21 7.91 9.38
CA LEU A 131 -2.63 7.94 9.78
C LEU A 131 -2.87 8.51 11.19
N SER A 132 -1.82 8.66 12.00
CA SER A 132 -1.91 9.17 13.38
C SER A 132 -2.55 10.55 13.48
N ASP A 133 -2.25 11.43 12.52
CA ASP A 133 -2.77 12.81 12.47
C ASP A 133 -4.24 12.89 12.03
N ARG A 134 -4.85 11.77 11.61
CA ARG A 134 -6.24 11.71 11.11
C ARG A 134 -7.16 10.82 11.94
N ILE A 135 -6.62 10.12 12.95
CA ILE A 135 -7.36 9.29 13.91
C ILE A 135 -7.62 10.04 15.24
N ARG A 136 -7.13 11.29 15.38
CA ARG A 136 -7.55 12.22 16.43
C ARG A 136 -8.74 13.05 15.99
#